data_AF-A0A538L4B8-F1
#
_entry.id   AF-A0A538L4B8-F1
#
_cell.length_a   1.000
_cell.length_b   1.000
_cell.length_c   1.000
_cell.angle_alpha   90.00
_cell.angle_beta   90.00
_cell.angle_gamma   90.00
#
_symmetry.space_group_name_H-M   'P 1'
#
loop_
_entity.id
_entity.type
_entity.pdbx_description
1 polymer ?
#
loop_
_entity_poly.entity_id
_entity_poly.type
_entity_poly.pdbx_seq_one_letter_code
_entity_poly.pdbx_strand_id
1 'polypeptide(L)'
;MVLRGGSQRLEVLLVKRNPEARFMGGAWVFPGGAVDGREGRGDRALRAAAMRELMEEAGIALETPGQLIPFSRWITPAQVKIRFDAVFYLAWLPQGATAKVDGREVVDARWYGPREALQSASNGELFLVFPTIKHLEQLSGFASAKEVMEHARGREVRPVQPRVLMSGETARIVLPGEPGYED
;
A
#
# COMPACT_ATOMS: atom_id res chain seq x y z
N MET A 1 0.66 4.77 -1.82
CA MET A 1 0.52 4.25 -3.19
C MET A 1 0.80 5.36 -4.17
N VAL A 2 1.77 5.19 -5.07
CA VAL A 2 2.07 6.18 -6.10
C VAL A 2 1.57 5.66 -7.43
N LEU A 3 0.79 6.49 -8.13
CA LEU A 3 0.17 6.17 -9.41
C LEU A 3 0.83 6.95 -10.55
N ARG A 4 0.87 6.35 -11.73
CA ARG A 4 1.13 7.03 -13.01
C ARG A 4 0.26 6.40 -14.12
N GLY A 5 0.38 6.86 -15.36
CA GLY A 5 -0.46 6.39 -16.47
C GLY A 5 -1.47 7.43 -16.98
N GLY A 6 -1.69 8.47 -16.18
CA GLY A 6 -2.63 9.55 -16.49
C GLY A 6 -4.05 9.04 -16.74
N SER A 7 -4.66 9.47 -17.84
CA SER A 7 -5.99 9.04 -18.28
C SER A 7 -5.96 7.82 -19.22
N GLN A 8 -4.78 7.30 -19.56
CA GLN A 8 -4.64 6.24 -20.57
C GLN A 8 -4.42 4.86 -19.97
N ARG A 9 -3.80 4.80 -18.79
CA ARG A 9 -3.52 3.54 -18.09
C ARG A 9 -3.40 3.78 -16.59
N LEU A 10 -3.38 2.68 -15.84
CA LEU A 10 -3.11 2.66 -14.42
C LEU A 10 -1.85 1.85 -14.16
N GLU A 11 -0.83 2.52 -13.63
CA GLU A 11 0.33 1.88 -13.04
C GLU A 11 0.48 2.30 -11.59
N VAL A 12 0.91 1.38 -10.74
CA VAL A 12 1.23 1.63 -9.34
C VAL A 12 2.67 1.24 -9.04
N LEU A 13 3.36 2.05 -8.26
CA LEU A 13 4.70 1.75 -7.78
C LEU A 13 4.65 0.72 -6.65
N LEU A 14 5.40 -0.37 -6.83
CA LEU A 14 5.73 -1.33 -5.78
C LEU A 14 7.25 -1.32 -5.53
N VAL A 15 7.62 -1.47 -4.26
CA VAL A 15 9.00 -1.61 -3.80
C VAL A 15 9.21 -3.00 -3.22
N LYS A 16 10.39 -3.59 -3.47
CA LYS A 16 10.78 -4.89 -2.92
C LYS A 16 11.63 -4.68 -1.66
N ARG A 17 11.08 -5.10 -0.53
CA ARG A 17 11.80 -5.08 0.75
C ARG A 17 13.04 -5.96 0.66
N ASN A 18 14.12 -5.56 1.32
CA ASN A 18 15.30 -6.41 1.46
C ASN A 18 14.90 -7.79 2.01
N PRO A 19 15.35 -8.91 1.40
CA PRO A 19 15.13 -10.26 1.91
C PRO A 19 15.52 -10.46 3.38
N GLU A 20 16.52 -9.72 3.86
CA GLU A 20 17.02 -9.79 5.25
C GLU A 20 16.17 -8.97 6.24
N ALA A 21 15.14 -8.25 5.77
CA ALA A 21 14.30 -7.46 6.65
C ALA A 21 13.56 -8.33 7.68
N ARG A 22 13.62 -7.94 8.96
CA ARG A 22 13.00 -8.64 10.10
C ARG A 22 11.49 -8.93 9.96
N PHE A 23 10.82 -8.19 9.09
CA PHE A 23 9.38 -8.31 8.85
C PHE A 23 9.11 -8.24 7.35
N MET A 24 8.45 -9.28 6.83
CA MET A 24 8.05 -9.40 5.42
C MET A 24 9.21 -9.17 4.44
N GLY A 25 10.40 -9.72 4.73
CA GLY A 25 11.56 -9.65 3.84
C GLY A 25 11.26 -10.22 2.46
N GLY A 26 11.73 -9.54 1.41
CA GLY A 26 11.51 -9.92 0.02
C GLY A 26 10.11 -9.64 -0.54
N ALA A 27 9.17 -9.16 0.29
CA ALA A 27 7.83 -8.83 -0.16
C ALA A 27 7.83 -7.56 -1.02
N TRP A 28 6.95 -7.55 -2.02
CA TRP A 28 6.59 -6.37 -2.79
C TRP A 28 5.42 -5.65 -2.11
N VAL A 29 5.64 -4.39 -1.77
CA VAL A 29 4.71 -3.55 -1.02
C VAL A 29 4.63 -2.15 -1.62
N PHE A 30 3.67 -1.35 -1.18
CA PHE A 30 3.71 0.08 -1.46
C PHE A 30 4.74 0.77 -0.55
N PRO A 31 5.38 1.86 -0.99
CA PRO A 31 6.25 2.63 -0.11
C PRO A 31 5.52 3.12 1.14
N GLY A 32 6.17 3.04 2.29
CA GLY A 32 5.63 3.53 3.54
C GLY A 32 6.19 2.87 4.80
N GLY A 33 6.02 3.57 5.92
CA GLY A 33 6.54 3.14 7.22
C GLY A 33 5.84 3.83 8.38
N ALA A 34 6.46 3.74 9.56
CA ALA A 34 5.90 4.25 10.79
C ALA A 34 6.14 5.75 10.94
N VAL A 35 5.25 6.42 11.68
CA VAL A 35 5.48 7.81 12.11
C VAL A 35 6.66 7.86 13.08
N ASP A 36 7.64 8.70 12.78
CA ASP A 36 8.78 9.01 13.65
C ASP A 36 8.35 9.95 14.79
N GLY A 37 8.97 9.81 15.98
CA GLY A 37 8.62 10.63 17.14
C GLY A 37 8.71 12.14 16.90
N ARG A 38 9.53 12.59 15.94
CA ARG A 38 9.70 14.00 15.55
C ARG A 38 8.56 14.54 14.71
N GLU A 39 7.75 13.68 14.08
CA GLU A 39 6.65 14.08 13.18
C GLU A 39 5.35 14.42 13.93
N GLY A 40 5.26 14.05 15.21
CA GLY A 40 4.13 14.36 16.08
C GLY A 40 2.98 13.35 15.97
N ARG A 41 1.73 13.83 15.94
CA ARG A 41 0.52 12.98 15.93
C ARG A 41 -0.52 13.49 14.93
N GLY A 42 -1.45 12.62 14.55
CA GLY A 42 -2.59 12.94 13.68
C GLY A 42 -2.24 12.92 12.19
N ASP A 43 -3.17 13.41 11.36
CA ASP A 43 -3.07 13.32 9.89
C ASP A 43 -1.83 14.03 9.33
N ARG A 44 -1.42 15.16 9.91
CA ARG A 44 -0.18 15.86 9.51
C ARG A 44 1.05 14.96 9.68
N ALA A 45 1.14 14.23 10.79
CA ALA A 45 2.26 13.33 11.07
C ALA A 45 2.24 12.12 10.13
N LEU A 46 1.06 11.56 9.86
CA LEU A 46 0.89 10.45 8.92
C LEU A 46 1.33 10.83 7.50
N ARG A 47 0.97 12.03 7.03
CA ARG A 47 1.39 12.54 5.72
C ARG A 47 2.89 12.82 5.68
N ALA A 48 3.46 13.38 6.74
CA ALA A 48 4.90 13.61 6.83
C ALA A 48 5.68 12.28 6.74
N ALA A 49 5.25 11.26 7.49
CA ALA A 49 5.82 9.93 7.43
C ALA A 49 5.70 9.33 6.02
N ALA A 50 4.51 9.39 5.41
CA ALA A 50 4.32 8.88 4.05
C ALA A 50 5.21 9.57 3.00
N MET A 51 5.44 10.88 3.12
CA MET A 51 6.35 11.63 2.23
C MET A 51 7.81 11.25 2.47
N ARG A 52 8.23 11.15 3.74
CA ARG A 52 9.60 10.78 4.12
C ARG A 52 9.93 9.38 3.63
N GLU A 53 9.09 8.40 3.94
CA GLU A 53 9.27 7.00 3.56
C GLU A 53 9.28 6.85 2.03
N LEU A 54 8.43 7.59 1.31
CA LEU A 54 8.45 7.58 -0.15
C LEU A 54 9.77 8.13 -0.74
N MET A 55 10.35 9.15 -0.11
CA MET A 55 11.67 9.65 -0.48
C MET A 55 12.77 8.63 -0.16
N GLU A 56 12.75 8.05 1.03
CA GLU A 56 13.77 7.10 1.51
C GLU A 56 13.76 5.80 0.68
N GLU A 57 12.58 5.22 0.43
CA GLU A 57 12.44 3.92 -0.22
C GLU A 57 12.44 3.99 -1.75
N ALA A 58 12.05 5.12 -2.34
CA ALA A 58 11.86 5.23 -3.80
C ALA A 58 12.45 6.50 -4.43
N GLY A 59 13.11 7.37 -3.65
CA GLY A 59 13.74 8.58 -4.17
C GLY A 59 12.76 9.60 -4.76
N ILE A 60 11.49 9.53 -4.37
CA ILE A 60 10.42 10.38 -4.90
C ILE A 60 10.07 11.46 -3.88
N ALA A 61 10.30 12.71 -4.26
CA ALA A 61 9.83 13.87 -3.50
C ALA A 61 8.39 14.22 -3.87
N LEU A 62 7.55 14.46 -2.85
CA LEU A 62 6.33 15.24 -3.02
C LEU A 62 6.60 16.66 -2.54
N GLU A 63 6.04 17.65 -3.23
CA GLU A 63 6.22 19.07 -2.91
C GLU A 63 5.42 19.44 -1.66
N THR A 64 4.20 18.91 -1.53
CA THR A 64 3.31 19.25 -0.41
C THR A 64 2.53 18.04 0.10
N PRO A 65 2.17 18.01 1.40
CA PRO A 65 1.28 17.00 1.96
C PRO A 65 -0.10 16.93 1.28
N GLY A 66 -0.53 17.99 0.61
CA GLY A 66 -1.81 18.06 -0.11
C GLY A 66 -1.87 17.16 -1.34
N GLN A 67 -0.72 16.70 -1.85
CA GLN A 67 -0.66 15.73 -2.95
C GLN A 67 -1.05 14.31 -2.54
N LEU A 68 -1.09 14.03 -1.23
CA LEU A 68 -1.55 12.76 -0.70
C LEU A 68 -3.07 12.78 -0.55
N ILE A 69 -3.78 11.87 -1.21
CA ILE A 69 -5.24 11.71 -1.04
C ILE A 69 -5.48 10.46 -0.18
N PRO A 70 -6.14 10.56 0.99
CA PRO A 70 -6.50 9.39 1.78
C PRO A 70 -7.35 8.42 0.94
N PHE A 71 -7.03 7.12 0.99
CA PHE A 71 -7.72 6.11 0.20
C PHE A 71 -8.33 5.00 1.04
N SER A 72 -7.59 4.50 2.02
CA SER A 72 -8.06 3.46 2.92
C SER A 72 -7.33 3.55 4.26
N ARG A 73 -7.89 2.92 5.29
CA ARG A 73 -7.23 2.73 6.59
C ARG A 73 -7.39 1.27 6.98
N TRP A 74 -6.29 0.59 7.25
CA TRP A 74 -6.28 -0.81 7.60
C TRP A 74 -5.66 -1.02 8.96
N ILE A 75 -6.39 -1.73 9.82
CA ILE A 75 -5.92 -2.12 11.15
C ILE A 75 -5.60 -3.61 11.08
N THR A 76 -4.37 -3.97 11.43
CA THR A 76 -3.93 -5.36 11.44
C THR A 76 -4.78 -6.16 12.46
N PRO A 77 -5.19 -7.41 12.13
CA PRO A 77 -6.00 -8.24 13.03
C PRO A 77 -5.49 -8.28 14.47
N ALA A 78 -6.39 -8.36 15.45
CA ALA A 78 -6.01 -8.45 16.86
C ALA A 78 -5.26 -9.76 17.20
N GLN A 79 -5.47 -10.81 16.39
CA GLN A 79 -4.91 -12.14 16.56
C GLN A 79 -3.41 -12.23 16.21
N VAL A 80 -2.83 -11.24 15.54
CA VAL A 80 -1.42 -11.27 15.15
C VAL A 80 -0.56 -10.39 16.07
N LYS A 81 0.69 -10.81 16.29
CA LYS A 81 1.60 -10.16 17.25
C LYS A 81 2.04 -8.76 16.82
N ILE A 82 2.43 -8.60 15.56
CA ILE A 82 2.87 -7.31 15.02
C ILE A 82 1.65 -6.66 14.39
N ARG A 83 1.28 -5.48 14.89
CA ARG A 83 0.06 -4.78 14.48
C ARG A 83 0.38 -3.35 14.03
N PHE A 84 -0.30 -2.94 12.98
CA PHE A 84 -0.27 -1.59 12.44
C PHE A 84 -1.69 -1.05 12.30
N ASP A 85 -1.83 0.26 12.49
CA ASP A 85 -2.99 1.05 12.08
C ASP A 85 -2.51 1.97 10.97
N ALA A 86 -2.67 1.52 9.73
CA ALA A 86 -2.03 2.10 8.56
C ALA A 86 -3.06 2.87 7.71
N VAL A 87 -2.77 4.13 7.43
CA VAL A 87 -3.52 4.93 6.44
C VAL A 87 -2.79 4.86 5.11
N PHE A 88 -3.48 4.41 4.07
CA PHE A 88 -2.96 4.39 2.71
C PHE A 88 -3.38 5.65 1.99
N TYR A 89 -2.40 6.35 1.45
CA TYR A 89 -2.59 7.53 0.62
C TYR A 89 -2.32 7.20 -0.86
N LEU A 90 -2.97 7.94 -1.75
CA LEU A 90 -2.66 8.02 -3.17
C LEU A 90 -1.85 9.28 -3.45
N ALA A 91 -0.81 9.16 -4.26
CA ALA A 91 -0.15 10.27 -4.93
C ALA A 91 -0.11 9.98 -6.42
N TRP A 92 -0.25 11.00 -7.26
CA TRP A 92 -0.19 10.86 -8.71
C TRP A 92 1.02 11.61 -9.26
N LEU A 93 1.87 10.90 -10.00
CA LEU A 93 3.04 11.44 -10.69
C LEU A 93 2.88 11.45 -12.21
N PRO A 94 3.68 12.28 -12.93
CA PRO A 94 3.78 12.22 -14.38
C PRO A 94 4.24 10.83 -14.88
N GLN A 95 3.89 10.47 -16.12
CA GLN A 95 4.24 9.16 -16.71
C GLN A 95 5.75 8.85 -16.70
N GLY A 96 6.59 9.88 -16.81
CA GLY A 96 8.06 9.75 -16.83
C GLY A 96 8.71 9.64 -15.46
N ALA A 97 7.94 9.61 -14.36
CA ALA A 97 8.51 9.49 -13.03
C ALA A 97 9.28 8.17 -12.87
N THR A 98 10.52 8.29 -12.40
CA THR A 98 11.40 7.17 -12.07
C THR A 98 11.45 6.98 -10.55
N ALA A 99 11.62 5.74 -10.11
CA ALA A 99 11.90 5.40 -8.73
C ALA A 99 13.37 5.00 -8.62
N LYS A 100 14.01 5.38 -7.51
CA LYS A 100 15.39 5.01 -7.17
C LYS A 100 15.43 4.50 -5.75
N VAL A 101 15.92 3.28 -5.58
CA VAL A 101 16.06 2.63 -4.27
C VAL A 101 17.46 2.83 -3.72
N ASP A 102 17.59 2.75 -2.40
CA ASP A 102 18.88 2.84 -1.70
C ASP A 102 19.70 1.54 -1.74
N GLY A 103 19.05 0.41 -2.06
CA GLY A 103 19.64 -0.92 -2.10
C GLY A 103 19.83 -1.56 -0.72
N ARG A 104 19.39 -0.91 0.37
CA ARG A 104 19.56 -1.38 1.75
C ARG A 104 18.24 -1.83 2.34
N GLU A 105 17.29 -0.92 2.53
CA GLU A 105 15.98 -1.28 3.08
C GLU A 105 15.06 -1.81 1.99
N VAL A 106 15.19 -1.22 0.80
CA VAL A 106 14.51 -1.62 -0.42
C VAL A 106 15.56 -1.94 -1.48
N VAL A 107 15.41 -3.10 -2.12
CA VAL A 107 16.40 -3.62 -3.09
C VAL A 107 15.94 -3.50 -4.54
N ASP A 108 14.66 -3.22 -4.78
CA ASP A 108 14.11 -3.03 -6.13
C ASP A 108 12.84 -2.15 -6.08
N ALA A 109 12.52 -1.46 -7.16
CA ALA A 109 11.31 -0.66 -7.31
C ALA A 109 10.82 -0.72 -8.76
N ARG A 110 9.54 -1.04 -8.93
CA ARG A 110 8.95 -1.24 -10.26
C ARG A 110 7.53 -0.72 -10.32
N TRP A 111 7.16 -0.29 -11.52
CA TRP A 111 5.80 0.13 -11.85
C TRP A 111 5.06 -1.06 -12.47
N TYR A 112 3.88 -1.34 -11.96
CA TYR A 112 3.04 -2.44 -12.42
C TYR A 112 1.64 -1.98 -12.77
N GLY A 113 1.04 -2.59 -13.79
CA GLY A 113 -0.42 -2.63 -13.85
C GLY A 113 -0.97 -3.43 -12.64
N PRO A 114 -2.09 -3.04 -12.00
CA PRO A 114 -2.59 -3.77 -10.83
C PRO A 114 -2.86 -5.26 -11.10
N ARG A 115 -3.47 -5.57 -12.25
CA ARG A 115 -3.73 -6.95 -12.69
C ARG A 115 -2.45 -7.72 -13.01
N GLU A 116 -1.47 -7.03 -13.58
CA GLU A 116 -0.16 -7.60 -13.88
C GLU A 116 0.58 -8.01 -12.60
N ALA A 117 0.61 -7.14 -11.58
CA ALA A 117 1.23 -7.48 -10.29
C ALA A 117 0.55 -8.70 -9.62
N LEU A 118 -0.78 -8.76 -9.67
CA LEU A 118 -1.53 -9.92 -9.16
C LEU A 118 -1.21 -11.20 -9.93
N GLN A 119 -1.13 -11.11 -11.27
CA GLN A 119 -0.78 -12.25 -12.11
C GLN A 119 0.64 -12.74 -11.81
N SER A 120 1.63 -11.85 -11.76
CA SER A 120 3.02 -12.20 -11.40
C SER A 120 3.10 -12.82 -10.01
N ALA A 121 2.28 -12.38 -9.05
CA ALA A 121 2.22 -13.03 -7.75
C ALA A 121 1.64 -14.45 -7.81
N SER A 122 0.56 -14.66 -8.58
CA SER A 122 -0.01 -16.00 -8.79
C SER A 122 0.96 -16.96 -9.50
N ASN A 123 1.86 -16.43 -10.33
CA ASN A 123 2.92 -17.18 -11.00
C ASN A 123 4.15 -17.42 -10.09
N GLY A 124 4.17 -16.89 -8.86
CA GLY A 124 5.31 -17.00 -7.94
C GLY A 124 6.47 -16.04 -8.21
N GLU A 125 6.31 -15.06 -9.10
CA GLU A 125 7.34 -14.08 -9.45
C GLU A 125 7.39 -12.91 -8.44
N LEU A 126 6.25 -12.56 -7.84
CA LEU A 126 6.14 -11.54 -6.79
C LEU A 126 5.61 -12.16 -5.50
N PHE A 127 6.35 -11.97 -4.42
CA PHE A 127 5.81 -12.21 -3.09
C PHE A 127 5.00 -10.99 -2.64
N LEU A 128 3.67 -11.06 -2.70
CA LEU A 128 2.77 -10.01 -2.21
C LEU A 128 2.17 -10.37 -0.85
N VAL A 129 1.91 -9.35 -0.04
CA VAL A 129 1.25 -9.49 1.28
C VAL A 129 -0.21 -9.06 1.21
N PHE A 130 -1.03 -9.58 2.13
CA PHE A 130 -2.48 -9.46 2.07
C PHE A 130 -3.02 -8.03 1.85
N PRO A 131 -2.57 -6.98 2.59
CA PRO A 131 -3.01 -5.62 2.32
C PRO A 131 -2.68 -5.17 0.90
N THR A 132 -1.48 -5.49 0.39
CA THR A 132 -1.08 -5.14 -0.99
C THR A 132 -1.98 -5.83 -2.01
N ILE A 133 -2.26 -7.13 -1.83
CA ILE A 133 -3.16 -7.90 -2.70
C ILE A 133 -4.55 -7.25 -2.76
N LYS A 134 -5.15 -6.93 -1.60
CA LYS A 134 -6.49 -6.32 -1.56
C LYS A 134 -6.57 -4.95 -2.20
N HIS A 135 -5.52 -4.14 -2.06
CA HIS A 135 -5.46 -2.87 -2.79
C HIS A 135 -5.27 -3.07 -4.29
N LEU A 136 -4.46 -4.02 -4.73
CA LEU A 136 -4.29 -4.31 -6.16
C LEU A 136 -5.58 -4.88 -6.77
N GLU A 137 -6.33 -5.71 -6.06
CA GLU A 137 -7.67 -6.19 -6.47
C GLU A 137 -8.62 -5.01 -6.65
N GLN A 138 -8.67 -4.08 -5.68
CA GLN A 138 -9.50 -2.87 -5.76
C GLN A 138 -9.07 -1.97 -6.92
N LEU A 139 -7.76 -1.73 -7.09
CA LEU A 139 -7.21 -0.91 -8.17
C LEU A 139 -7.45 -1.53 -9.56
N SER A 140 -7.54 -2.86 -9.65
CA SER A 140 -7.84 -3.58 -10.90
C SER A 140 -9.24 -3.31 -11.46
N GLY A 141 -10.12 -2.70 -10.66
CA GLY A 141 -11.44 -2.23 -11.08
C GLY A 141 -11.44 -0.91 -11.86
N PHE A 142 -10.30 -0.21 -11.97
CA PHE A 142 -10.18 1.08 -12.65
C PHE A 142 -9.35 0.98 -13.93
N ALA A 143 -9.67 1.78 -14.93
CA ALA A 143 -8.94 1.81 -16.20
C ALA A 143 -7.73 2.75 -16.16
N SER A 144 -7.75 3.80 -15.32
CA SER A 144 -6.70 4.82 -15.33
C SER A 144 -6.38 5.40 -13.94
N ALA A 145 -5.19 5.97 -13.79
CA ALA A 145 -4.81 6.70 -12.57
C ALA A 145 -5.75 7.89 -12.30
N LYS A 146 -6.22 8.57 -13.35
CA LYS A 146 -7.21 9.65 -13.23
C LYS A 146 -8.49 9.16 -12.55
N GLU A 147 -9.05 8.03 -12.99
CA GLU A 147 -10.28 7.47 -12.40
C GLU A 147 -10.10 7.11 -10.93
N VAL A 148 -8.95 6.53 -10.55
CA VAL A 148 -8.65 6.21 -9.14
C VAL A 148 -8.62 7.48 -8.30
N MET A 149 -7.97 8.54 -8.79
CA MET A 149 -7.86 9.82 -8.09
C MET A 149 -9.21 10.52 -7.95
N GLU A 150 -10.05 10.46 -8.99
CA GLU A 150 -11.42 11.00 -8.95
C GLU A 150 -12.30 10.20 -7.99
N HIS A 151 -12.19 8.87 -8.01
CA HIS A 151 -12.90 7.99 -7.08
C HIS A 151 -12.52 8.26 -5.62
N ALA A 152 -11.26 8.53 -5.32
CA ALA A 152 -10.81 8.75 -3.95
C ALA A 152 -11.21 10.12 -3.39
N ARG A 153 -11.38 11.13 -4.25
CA ARG A 153 -11.56 12.52 -3.82
C ARG A 153 -12.85 12.71 -3.02
N GLY A 154 -12.71 13.29 -1.82
CA GLY A 154 -13.85 13.65 -0.97
C GLY A 154 -14.55 12.48 -0.28
N ARG A 155 -14.04 11.25 -0.43
CA ARG A 155 -14.61 10.08 0.28
C ARG A 155 -14.09 10.00 1.70
N GLU A 156 -14.98 9.59 2.61
CA GLU A 156 -14.63 9.26 3.98
C GLU A 156 -13.84 7.94 4.00
N VAL A 157 -12.67 7.95 4.65
CA VAL A 157 -11.86 6.73 4.87
C VAL A 157 -12.25 6.08 6.18
N ARG A 158 -12.94 4.94 6.09
CA ARG A 158 -13.31 4.13 7.26
C ARG A 158 -12.26 3.04 7.52
N PRO A 159 -12.01 2.69 8.80
CA PRO A 159 -11.07 1.64 9.14
C PRO A 159 -11.60 0.27 8.70
N VAL A 160 -10.74 -0.51 8.07
CA VAL A 160 -10.93 -1.92 7.76
C VAL A 160 -10.03 -2.72 8.70
N GLN A 161 -10.63 -3.50 9.61
CA GLN A 161 -9.88 -4.40 10.46
C GLN A 161 -10.25 -5.84 10.08
N PRO A 162 -9.38 -6.59 9.40
CA PRO A 162 -9.65 -8.01 9.15
C PRO A 162 -9.63 -8.80 10.47
N ARG A 163 -10.32 -9.94 10.50
CA ARG A 163 -10.21 -10.94 11.58
C ARG A 163 -9.53 -12.19 11.03
N VAL A 164 -8.76 -12.88 11.87
CA VAL A 164 -8.23 -14.22 11.56
C VAL A 164 -9.12 -15.23 12.27
N LEU A 165 -9.82 -16.05 11.47
CA LEU A 165 -10.63 -17.16 11.94
C LEU A 165 -9.80 -18.44 11.86
N MET A 166 -9.74 -19.17 12.97
CA MET A 166 -9.11 -20.49 13.01
C MET A 166 -10.18 -21.55 12.77
N SER A 167 -9.92 -22.48 11.86
CA SER A 167 -10.72 -23.66 11.61
C SER A 167 -9.81 -24.89 11.61
N GLY A 168 -9.65 -25.50 12.79
CA GLY A 168 -8.65 -26.54 13.03
C GLY A 168 -7.23 -25.99 12.83
N GLU A 169 -6.46 -26.61 11.93
CA GLU A 169 -5.11 -26.19 11.57
C GLU A 169 -5.06 -25.09 10.50
N THR A 170 -6.20 -24.74 9.90
CA THR A 170 -6.27 -23.72 8.85
C THR A 170 -6.69 -22.36 9.41
N ALA A 171 -6.05 -21.30 8.92
CA ALA A 171 -6.42 -19.93 9.23
C ALA A 171 -7.04 -19.27 7.99
N ARG A 172 -8.18 -18.60 8.16
CA ARG A 172 -8.83 -17.79 7.13
C ARG A 172 -8.88 -16.33 7.58
N ILE A 173 -8.48 -15.42 6.71
CA ILE A 173 -8.68 -13.98 6.93
C ILE A 173 -10.07 -13.61 6.41
N VAL A 174 -10.85 -12.88 7.21
CA VAL A 174 -12.15 -12.32 6.82
C VAL A 174 -12.16 -10.81 6.97
N LEU A 175 -12.83 -10.12 6.04
CA LEU A 175 -13.02 -8.68 6.05
C LEU A 175 -14.37 -8.28 6.68
N PRO A 176 -14.50 -7.05 7.21
CA PRO A 176 -15.79 -6.53 7.68
C PRO A 176 -16.90 -6.70 6.63
N GLY A 177 -18.02 -7.29 7.04
CA GLY A 177 -19.18 -7.55 6.18
C GLY A 177 -19.13 -8.89 5.42
N GLU A 178 -18.04 -9.65 5.49
CA GLU A 178 -17.97 -11.00 4.94
C GLU A 178 -18.57 -12.06 5.91
N PRO A 179 -19.09 -13.19 5.40
CA PRO A 179 -19.55 -14.28 6.25
C PRO A 179 -18.47 -14.75 7.23
N GLY A 180 -18.82 -14.84 8.52
CA GLY A 180 -17.90 -15.16 9.62
C GLY A 180 -17.24 -13.94 10.27
N TYR A 181 -17.51 -12.72 9.79
CA TYR A 181 -17.19 -11.48 10.50
C TYR A 181 -18.36 -11.11 11.43
N GLU A 182 -18.60 -11.92 12.45
CA GLU A 182 -19.56 -11.64 13.53
C GLU A 182 -18.86 -10.95 14.68
N ASP A 183 -19.58 -10.12 15.45
CA ASP A 183 -19.00 -9.27 16.50
C ASP A 183 -18.36 -10.03 17.65
#